data_AF-D2KFM3-F1
#
_entry.id   AF-D2KFM3-F1
#
_cell.length_a   1.000
_cell.length_b   1.000
_cell.length_c   1.000
_cell.angle_alpha   90.00
_cell.angle_beta   90.00
_cell.angle_gamma   90.00
#
_symmetry.space_group_name_H-M   'P 1'
#
loop_
_entity.id
_entity.type
_entity.pdbx_description
1 polymer ?
#
loop_
_entity_poly.entity_id
_entity_poly.type
_entity_poly.pdbx_seq_one_letter_code
_entity_poly.pdbx_strand_id
1 'polypeptide(L)'
;MSVAMAMTSMMGVTAPICAEDVNVAQGADVNTRQAGSVVLEDISSLKEVYKDYFKIGTAISTQDISEIDKAAIIKHFNSYTCGNEMKPDFLLDYDATVAYMNANKGDKIHPQISFKATDSALKFAAKK
;
A
#
# COMPACT_ATOMS: atom_id res chain seq x y z
N MET A 1 33.31 9.26 44.92
CA MET A 1 34.15 10.20 44.13
C MET A 1 33.89 9.87 42.66
N SER A 2 33.15 10.68 41.88
CA SER A 2 33.54 12.01 41.38
C SER A 2 34.86 11.89 40.59
N VAL A 3 35.05 12.26 39.32
CA VAL A 3 34.42 13.25 38.44
C VAL A 3 34.71 12.88 36.96
N ALA A 4 33.87 13.36 36.06
CA ALA A 4 34.00 13.45 34.59
C ALA A 4 35.29 14.13 34.05
N MET A 5 35.56 14.03 32.74
CA MET A 5 35.58 15.19 31.81
C MET A 5 35.77 14.76 30.33
N ALA A 6 35.19 15.56 29.44
CA ALA A 6 34.97 15.35 28.01
C ALA A 6 36.07 15.90 27.08
N MET A 7 36.00 15.56 25.77
CA MET A 7 36.28 16.40 24.57
C MET A 7 36.12 15.54 23.29
N THR A 8 34.99 15.63 22.56
CA THR A 8 34.66 16.51 21.40
C THR A 8 35.50 16.33 20.12
N SER A 9 34.87 15.84 19.04
CA SER A 9 35.12 16.11 17.59
C SER A 9 34.13 15.24 16.79
N MET A 10 32.98 15.68 16.24
CA MET A 10 32.58 16.69 15.25
C MET A 10 32.82 16.30 13.76
N MET A 11 31.70 16.30 13.00
CA MET A 11 31.51 16.19 11.53
C MET A 11 31.59 14.76 10.96
N GLY A 12 30.63 14.15 10.25
CA GLY A 12 29.36 14.45 9.55
C GLY A 12 29.16 13.19 8.64
N VAL A 13 28.01 12.64 8.27
CA VAL A 13 26.74 13.19 7.78
C VAL A 13 25.69 12.08 7.95
N THR A 14 24.63 12.30 8.71
CA THR A 14 23.38 11.54 8.60
C THR A 14 22.28 12.56 8.40
N ALA A 15 21.54 12.43 7.30
CA ALA A 15 20.38 13.28 7.03
C ALA A 15 19.22 12.85 7.95
N PRO A 16 18.66 13.74 8.78
CA PRO A 16 17.39 13.51 9.42
C PRO A 16 16.29 14.06 8.51
N ILE A 17 15.35 13.20 8.11
CA ILE A 17 14.01 13.67 7.75
C ILE A 17 13.00 12.92 8.62
N CYS A 18 11.95 13.66 9.00
CA CYS A 18 10.72 13.22 9.66
C CYS A 18 10.71 13.22 11.19
N ALA A 19 10.83 14.41 11.78
CA ALA A 19 9.91 14.87 12.82
C ALA A 19 10.08 16.39 12.98
N GLU A 20 9.33 17.17 12.22
CA GLU A 20 9.07 18.56 12.61
C GLU A 20 7.85 18.53 13.53
N ASP A 21 8.10 18.73 14.83
CA ASP A 21 7.09 19.18 15.77
C ASP A 21 6.63 20.58 15.31
N VAL A 22 5.57 20.63 14.51
CA VAL A 22 4.93 21.89 14.12
C VAL A 22 4.26 22.49 15.35
N ASN A 23 4.96 23.40 16.01
CA ASN A 23 4.40 24.25 17.05
C ASN A 23 3.60 25.37 16.36
N VAL A 24 2.31 25.15 16.11
CA VAL A 24 1.44 26.17 15.52
C VAL A 24 1.10 27.20 16.60
N ALA A 25 1.71 28.38 16.49
CA ALA A 25 1.29 29.57 17.23
C ALA A 25 -0.18 29.88 16.91
N GLN A 26 -0.99 30.09 17.95
CA GLN A 26 -2.37 30.56 17.84
C GLN A 26 -2.39 31.95 17.19
N GLY A 27 -2.68 31.99 15.90
CA GLY A 27 -2.99 33.18 15.12
C GLY A 27 -4.21 32.88 14.23
N ALA A 28 -5.21 33.75 14.29
CA ALA A 28 -6.53 33.57 13.68
C ALA A 28 -6.50 33.48 12.14
N ASP A 29 -7.49 32.77 11.59
CA ASP A 29 -7.75 32.44 10.17
C ASP A 29 -7.05 31.18 9.62
N VAL A 30 -7.51 30.01 10.08
CA VAL A 30 -7.60 28.83 9.21
C VAL A 30 -9.02 28.34 9.32
N ASN A 31 -9.80 28.44 8.24
CA ASN A 31 -11.08 27.74 8.10
C ASN A 31 -10.79 26.23 8.01
N THR A 32 -10.47 25.61 9.14
CA THR A 32 -10.43 24.16 9.29
C THR A 32 -11.87 23.69 9.17
N ARG A 33 -12.24 23.24 7.96
CA ARG A 33 -13.46 22.44 7.77
C ARG A 33 -13.30 21.23 8.67
N GLN A 34 -13.92 21.28 9.84
CA GLN A 34 -14.05 20.14 10.72
C GLN A 34 -14.70 19.06 9.86
N ALA A 35 -13.93 18.02 9.52
CA ALA A 35 -14.44 16.90 8.74
C ALA A 35 -15.56 16.29 9.56
N GLY A 36 -16.80 16.62 9.21
CA GLY A 36 -17.97 15.95 9.77
C GLY A 36 -17.79 14.46 9.54
N SER A 37 -18.12 13.65 10.54
CA SER A 37 -18.17 12.20 10.38
C SER A 37 -19.23 11.88 9.32
N VAL A 38 -18.79 11.68 8.07
CA VAL A 38 -19.68 11.28 6.99
C VAL A 38 -19.90 9.79 7.13
N VAL A 39 -21.14 9.38 7.42
CA VAL A 39 -21.51 7.97 7.46
C VAL A 39 -21.47 7.44 6.03
N LEU A 40 -20.69 6.38 5.80
CA LEU A 40 -20.49 5.80 4.46
C LEU A 40 -21.82 5.47 3.77
N GLU A 41 -22.88 5.15 4.52
CA GLU A 41 -24.20 4.82 3.99
C GLU A 41 -24.87 5.96 3.21
N ASP A 42 -24.61 7.21 3.58
CA ASP A 42 -25.33 8.38 3.05
C ASP A 42 -24.79 8.87 1.69
N ILE A 43 -23.66 8.30 1.23
CA ILE A 43 -23.03 8.65 -0.04
C ILE A 43 -23.53 7.71 -1.15
N SER A 44 -23.89 8.24 -2.32
CA SER A 44 -24.20 7.40 -3.49
C SER A 44 -22.97 6.59 -3.94
N SER A 45 -23.20 5.35 -4.38
CA SER A 45 -22.13 4.49 -4.90
C SER A 45 -21.59 5.01 -6.24
N LEU A 46 -20.26 5.18 -6.34
CA LEU A 46 -19.62 5.67 -7.56
C LEU A 46 -19.77 4.66 -8.71
N LYS A 47 -19.53 3.38 -8.45
CA LYS A 47 -19.69 2.32 -9.46
C LYS A 47 -21.11 2.23 -10.02
N GLU A 48 -22.14 2.52 -9.22
CA GLU A 48 -23.53 2.46 -9.69
C GLU A 48 -23.90 3.68 -10.54
N VAL A 49 -23.43 4.87 -10.16
CA VAL A 49 -23.66 6.11 -10.94
C VAL A 49 -23.01 6.05 -12.32
N TYR A 50 -21.82 5.45 -12.43
CA TYR A 50 -21.04 5.37 -13.66
C TYR A 50 -21.15 4.03 -14.41
N LYS A 51 -22.03 3.12 -13.97
CA LYS A 51 -22.12 1.74 -14.49
C LYS A 51 -22.30 1.65 -16.01
N ASP A 52 -23.03 2.59 -16.59
CA ASP A 52 -23.37 2.60 -18.03
C ASP A 52 -22.25 3.22 -18.90
N TYR A 53 -21.20 3.75 -18.27
CA TYR A 53 -20.10 4.43 -18.96
C TYR A 53 -18.79 3.63 -18.85
N PHE A 54 -18.33 3.35 -17.63
CA PHE A 54 -17.06 2.68 -17.39
C PHE A 54 -16.95 2.13 -15.96
N LYS A 55 -15.96 1.26 -15.74
CA LYS A 55 -15.63 0.74 -14.41
C LYS A 55 -14.93 1.81 -13.57
N ILE A 56 -15.26 1.84 -12.29
CA ILE A 56 -14.62 2.68 -11.28
C ILE A 56 -13.65 1.82 -10.48
N GLY A 57 -12.36 2.12 -10.63
CA GLY A 57 -11.27 1.33 -10.07
C GLY A 57 -10.57 1.99 -8.89
N THR A 58 -10.00 1.17 -7.99
CA THR A 58 -9.07 1.61 -6.95
C THR A 58 -7.86 0.69 -6.89
N ALA A 59 -6.72 1.23 -6.45
CA ALA A 59 -5.58 0.41 -6.06
C ALA A 59 -5.82 -0.16 -4.66
N ILE A 60 -5.46 -1.43 -4.45
CA ILE A 60 -5.47 -2.07 -3.13
C ILE A 60 -4.11 -2.73 -2.90
N SER A 61 -3.55 -2.53 -1.71
CA SER A 61 -2.44 -3.33 -1.21
C SER A 61 -3.00 -4.36 -0.24
N THR A 62 -2.28 -5.46 -0.02
CA THR A 62 -2.68 -6.47 0.97
C THR A 62 -2.85 -5.92 2.39
N GLN A 63 -2.14 -4.84 2.73
CA GLN A 63 -2.23 -4.09 3.99
C GLN A 63 -3.54 -3.30 4.11
N ASP A 64 -4.13 -2.87 2.98
CA ASP A 64 -5.32 -2.01 2.91
C ASP A 64 -6.63 -2.80 3.08
N ILE A 65 -6.54 -4.11 3.33
CA ILE A 65 -7.68 -5.01 3.52
C ILE A 65 -8.07 -5.04 5.01
N SER A 66 -8.13 -3.87 5.66
CA SER A 66 -8.71 -3.71 7.00
C SER A 66 -10.24 -3.71 6.91
N GLU A 67 -10.96 -4.03 8.00
CA GLU A 67 -12.43 -4.13 7.97
C GLU A 67 -13.13 -2.81 7.59
N ILE A 68 -12.55 -1.66 7.97
CA ILE A 68 -13.11 -0.33 7.68
C ILE A 68 -12.95 -0.01 6.19
N ASP A 69 -11.78 -0.30 5.62
CA ASP A 69 -11.48 0.01 4.22
C ASP A 69 -12.28 -0.88 3.27
N LYS A 70 -12.53 -2.15 3.65
CA LYS A 70 -13.33 -3.08 2.85
C LYS A 70 -14.70 -2.51 2.50
N ALA A 71 -15.44 -1.98 3.47
CA ALA A 71 -16.81 -1.51 3.27
C ALA A 71 -16.88 -0.38 2.23
N ALA A 72 -15.99 0.61 2.36
CA ALA A 72 -15.87 1.70 1.38
C ALA A 72 -15.48 1.17 0.00
N ILE A 73 -14.53 0.23 -0.05
CA ILE A 73 -14.08 -0.38 -1.29
C ILE A 73 -15.22 -1.18 -1.98
N ILE A 74 -16.01 -1.96 -1.24
CA ILE A 74 -17.20 -2.68 -1.76
C ILE A 74 -18.24 -1.70 -2.30
N LYS A 75 -18.49 -0.62 -1.57
CA LYS A 75 -19.54 0.34 -1.91
C LYS A 75 -19.22 1.10 -3.18
N HIS A 76 -18.01 1.60 -3.35
CA HIS A 76 -17.71 2.58 -4.41
C HIS A 76 -17.07 2.00 -5.67
N PHE A 77 -16.39 0.84 -5.61
CA PHE A 77 -15.53 0.36 -6.71
C PHE A 77 -15.94 -1.00 -7.26
N ASN A 78 -15.75 -1.21 -8.56
CA ASN A 78 -15.98 -2.47 -9.29
C ASN A 78 -14.76 -2.93 -10.11
N SER A 79 -13.61 -2.25 -9.94
CA SER A 79 -12.32 -2.66 -10.49
C SER A 79 -11.23 -2.49 -9.44
N TYR A 80 -10.27 -3.41 -9.41
CA TYR A 80 -9.20 -3.42 -8.42
C TYR A 80 -7.87 -3.64 -9.11
N THR A 81 -6.86 -2.88 -8.68
CA THR A 81 -5.48 -3.06 -9.13
C THR A 81 -4.63 -3.34 -7.90
N CYS A 82 -3.87 -4.44 -7.89
CA CYS A 82 -2.89 -4.68 -6.82
C CYS A 82 -1.79 -3.62 -6.91
N GLY A 83 -1.42 -2.99 -5.80
CA GLY A 83 -0.47 -1.88 -5.79
C GLY A 83 0.91 -2.25 -6.33
N ASN A 84 1.57 -3.22 -5.69
CA ASN A 84 2.91 -3.68 -6.07
C ASN A 84 2.97 -5.18 -6.32
N GLU A 85 2.04 -5.94 -5.74
CA GLU A 85 2.13 -7.37 -5.58
C GLU A 85 2.03 -8.14 -6.91
N MET A 86 1.53 -7.50 -7.98
CA MET A 86 1.49 -8.06 -9.35
C MET A 86 2.66 -7.62 -10.24
N LYS A 87 3.60 -6.82 -9.74
CA LYS A 87 4.79 -6.45 -10.52
C LYS A 87 5.70 -7.68 -10.70
N PRO A 88 6.50 -7.75 -11.79
CA PRO A 88 7.34 -8.91 -12.08
C PRO A 88 8.22 -9.35 -10.89
N ASP A 89 8.80 -8.40 -10.16
CA ASP A 89 9.67 -8.66 -9.01
C ASP A 89 8.95 -9.37 -7.85
N PHE A 90 7.64 -9.19 -7.73
CA PHE A 90 6.81 -9.82 -6.69
C PHE A 90 6.22 -11.16 -7.13
N LEU A 91 6.15 -11.41 -8.44
CA LEU A 91 5.62 -12.66 -9.00
C LEU A 91 6.72 -13.68 -9.30
N LEU A 92 7.92 -13.26 -9.69
CA LEU A 92 8.98 -14.19 -10.07
C LEU A 92 9.52 -14.94 -8.85
N ASP A 93 9.47 -16.26 -8.89
CA ASP A 93 10.17 -17.11 -7.93
C ASP A 93 11.52 -17.51 -8.55
N TYR A 94 12.55 -16.74 -8.22
CA TYR A 94 13.89 -16.91 -8.78
C TYR A 94 14.48 -18.28 -8.42
N ASP A 95 14.37 -18.69 -7.15
CA ASP A 95 14.96 -19.94 -6.67
C ASP A 95 14.25 -21.14 -7.29
N ALA A 96 12.91 -21.11 -7.39
CA ALA A 96 12.15 -22.16 -8.07
C ALA A 96 12.47 -22.22 -9.57
N THR A 97 12.70 -21.07 -10.22
CA THR A 97 13.11 -21.00 -11.62
C THR A 97 14.48 -21.65 -11.84
N VAL A 98 15.46 -21.35 -10.99
CA VAL A 98 16.80 -21.96 -11.06
C VAL A 98 16.73 -23.47 -10.79
N ALA A 99 15.93 -23.89 -9.81
CA ALA A 99 15.73 -25.31 -9.51
C ALA A 99 15.09 -26.06 -10.69
N TYR A 100 14.07 -25.48 -11.33
CA TYR A 100 13.42 -26.03 -12.52
C TYR A 100 14.41 -26.15 -13.68
N MET A 101 15.17 -25.09 -13.98
CA MET A 101 16.16 -25.09 -15.05
C MET A 101 17.19 -26.23 -14.86
N ASN A 102 17.71 -26.39 -13.64
CA ASN A 102 18.69 -27.43 -13.31
C ASN A 102 18.10 -28.84 -13.45
N ALA A 103 16.84 -29.04 -13.04
CA ALA A 103 16.14 -30.31 -13.17
C ALA A 103 15.78 -30.65 -14.64
N ASN A 104 15.61 -29.65 -15.50
CA ASN A 104 15.11 -29.79 -16.86
C ASN A 104 16.16 -29.48 -17.94
N LYS A 105 17.39 -30.01 -17.78
CA LYS A 105 18.46 -29.94 -18.79
C LYS A 105 18.81 -28.51 -19.26
N GLY A 106 18.69 -27.52 -18.38
CA GLY A 106 18.99 -26.13 -18.71
C GLY A 106 17.88 -25.40 -19.44
N ASP A 107 16.62 -25.82 -19.29
CA ASP A 107 15.45 -25.12 -19.82
C ASP A 107 15.31 -23.71 -19.23
N LYS A 108 15.32 -22.70 -20.10
CA LYS A 108 15.24 -21.26 -19.77
C LYS A 108 13.97 -20.58 -20.27
N ILE A 109 13.01 -21.33 -20.81
CA ILE A 109 11.78 -20.76 -21.39
C ILE A 109 10.56 -20.91 -20.47
N HIS A 110 10.72 -21.57 -19.31
CA HIS A 110 9.65 -21.78 -18.32
C HIS A 110 9.99 -21.17 -16.94
N PRO A 111 9.92 -19.83 -16.80
CA PRO A 111 10.09 -19.19 -15.49
C PRO A 111 8.97 -19.60 -14.54
N GLN A 112 9.31 -19.77 -13.26
CA GLN A 112 8.37 -20.11 -12.20
C GLN A 112 7.87 -18.82 -11.54
N ILE A 113 6.55 -18.74 -11.31
CA ILE A 113 5.90 -17.57 -10.69
C ILE A 113 5.08 -17.98 -9.48
N SER A 114 4.89 -17.04 -8.54
CA SER A 114 4.16 -17.22 -7.30
C SER A 114 3.20 -16.07 -7.06
N PHE A 115 1.93 -16.40 -6.81
CA PHE A 115 0.88 -15.42 -6.48
C PHE A 115 0.70 -15.24 -4.96
N LYS A 116 1.62 -15.77 -4.15
CA LYS A 116 1.49 -15.80 -2.69
C LYS A 116 1.30 -14.41 -2.09
N ALA A 117 1.99 -13.40 -2.62
CA ALA A 117 1.86 -12.01 -2.17
C ALA A 117 0.51 -11.37 -2.54
N THR A 118 -0.13 -11.80 -3.64
CA THR A 118 -1.41 -11.24 -4.14
C THR A 118 -2.64 -12.04 -3.71
N ASP A 119 -2.46 -13.23 -3.15
CA ASP A 119 -3.52 -14.24 -2.99
C ASP A 119 -4.74 -13.73 -2.22
N SER A 120 -4.51 -12.98 -1.13
CA SER A 120 -5.59 -12.39 -0.33
C SER A 120 -6.39 -11.34 -1.10
N ALA A 121 -5.72 -10.47 -1.86
CA ALA A 121 -6.35 -9.44 -2.68
C ALA A 121 -7.15 -10.05 -3.85
N LEU A 122 -6.60 -11.06 -4.51
CA LEU A 122 -7.30 -11.79 -5.59
C LEU A 122 -8.53 -12.52 -5.07
N LYS A 123 -8.41 -13.21 -3.93
CA LYS A 123 -9.55 -13.89 -3.28
C LYS A 123 -10.62 -12.90 -2.82
N PHE A 124 -10.24 -11.71 -2.37
CA PHE A 124 -11.19 -10.66 -2.02
C PHE A 124 -11.94 -10.16 -3.27
N ALA A 125 -11.22 -9.89 -4.36
CA ALA A 125 -11.83 -9.44 -5.61
C ALA A 125 -12.78 -10.49 -6.21
N ALA A 126 -12.46 -11.79 -6.07
CA ALA A 126 -13.27 -12.88 -6.60
C ALA A 126 -14.58 -13.16 -5.83
N LYS A 127 -14.72 -12.66 -4.59
CA LYS A 127 -15.87 -12.93 -3.72
C LYS A 127 -16.99 -11.86 -3.79
N LYS A 128 -16.81 -10.80 -4.58
CA LYS A 128 -17.75 -9.67 -4.67
C LYS A 128 -18.74 -9.77 -5.81
#